data_AF-U4UNG6-F1
#
_entry.id   AF-U4UNG6-F1
#
_cell.length_a   1.000
_cell.length_b   1.000
_cell.length_c   1.000
_cell.angle_alpha   90.00
_cell.angle_beta   90.00
_cell.angle_gamma   90.00
#
_symmetry.space_group_name_H-M   'P 1'
#
loop_
_entity.id
_entity.type
_entity.pdbx_description
1 polymer ?
#
loop_
_entity_poly.entity_id
_entity_poly.type
_entity_poly.pdbx_seq_one_letter_code
_entity_poly.pdbx_strand_id
1 'polypeptide(L)'
;MENHALHAPVPIGEVASIARLRHWRTGKIIGNLQKHKLLSYERGTRPEGLSLNVSGYDYLALISLRKRDSVGAFGSEISVVKEKNIYIVSAGEQERCLKLHRRGLLYFKRGVNKPNHHKRRSATKEFACMKVLLDRQCLVPQPYGLSRHWVVMELIKGTLLHRVQELNNVKALYDKLMNNIMRFALYGVVHADFNEFNIFITHDERPVIIDFSHMLFTHHANAKMHFERDVNGVINFFKKRQVGKGGSWQFTK
;
A
#
# COMPACT_ATOMS: atom_id res chain seq x y z
N MET A 1 12.08 -4.81 19.54
CA MET A 1 12.89 -3.78 18.86
C MET A 1 11.97 -2.82 18.10
N GLU A 2 11.31 -1.90 18.80
CA GLU A 2 10.28 -1.03 18.19
C GLU A 2 10.62 0.47 18.13
N ASN A 3 11.69 0.97 18.76
CA ASN A 3 11.83 2.40 19.04
C ASN A 3 13.10 3.09 18.52
N HIS A 4 13.51 2.85 17.28
CA HIS A 4 14.41 3.81 16.61
C HIS A 4 13.68 4.47 15.46
N ALA A 5 13.13 5.64 15.78
CA ALA A 5 12.80 6.65 14.82
C ALA A 5 13.99 6.82 13.86
N LEU A 6 13.70 6.75 12.57
CA LEU A 6 14.59 6.97 11.42
C LEU A 6 15.20 8.40 11.36
N HIS A 7 15.50 9.04 12.50
CA HIS A 7 15.65 10.51 12.57
C HIS A 7 16.87 11.04 13.30
N ALA A 8 17.68 10.21 13.96
CA ALA A 8 18.95 10.65 14.52
C ALA A 8 20.06 9.67 14.14
N PRO A 9 21.22 10.16 13.70
CA PRO A 9 22.42 9.34 13.56
C PRO A 9 22.72 8.63 14.88
N VAL A 10 23.12 7.36 14.79
CA VAL A 10 23.46 6.55 15.95
C VAL A 10 24.97 6.36 15.99
N PRO A 11 25.66 6.72 17.10
CA PRO A 11 27.09 6.52 17.23
C PRO A 11 27.51 5.06 16.95
N ILE A 12 28.66 4.87 16.32
CA ILE A 12 29.15 3.53 15.93
C ILE A 12 29.28 2.60 17.13
N GLY A 13 29.70 3.11 18.29
CA GLY A 13 29.80 2.33 19.53
C GLY A 13 28.45 1.80 20.01
N GLU A 14 27.39 2.61 19.89
CA GLU A 14 26.04 2.20 20.24
C GLU A 14 25.50 1.16 19.24
N VAL A 15 25.73 1.35 17.93
CA VAL A 15 25.38 0.35 16.91
C VAL A 15 26.07 -0.98 17.18
N ALA A 16 27.37 -0.96 17.52
CA ALA A 16 28.13 -2.17 17.86
C ALA A 16 27.57 -2.87 19.10
N SER A 17 27.18 -2.10 20.12
CA SER A 17 26.56 -2.61 21.35
C SER A 17 25.20 -3.27 21.08
N ILE A 18 24.30 -2.58 20.37
CA ILE A 18 22.96 -3.09 20.01
C ILE A 18 23.08 -4.36 19.16
N ALA A 19 23.99 -4.38 18.19
CA ALA A 19 24.21 -5.51 17.31
C ALA A 19 25.07 -6.63 17.93
N ARG A 20 25.58 -6.44 19.16
CA ARG A 20 26.49 -7.37 19.87
C ARG A 20 27.71 -7.75 19.01
N LEU A 21 28.27 -6.79 18.29
CA LEU A 21 29.41 -6.99 17.39
C LEU A 21 30.74 -6.81 18.12
N ARG A 22 31.71 -7.68 17.84
CA ARG A 22 33.10 -7.48 18.28
C ARG A 22 33.71 -6.30 17.53
N HIS A 23 34.44 -5.44 18.24
CA HIS A 23 35.01 -4.19 17.72
C HIS A 23 35.74 -4.33 16.38
N TRP A 24 36.55 -5.38 16.19
CA TRP A 24 37.34 -5.57 14.96
C TRP A 24 36.49 -5.93 13.72
N ARG A 25 35.28 -6.50 13.91
CA ARG A 25 34.37 -6.85 12.79
C ARG A 25 33.44 -5.70 12.42
N THR A 26 33.17 -4.80 13.36
CA THR A 26 32.21 -3.69 13.22
C THR A 26 32.52 -2.83 11.99
N GLY A 27 33.77 -2.40 11.82
CA GLY A 27 34.17 -1.57 10.67
C GLY A 27 33.93 -2.23 9.31
N LYS A 28 34.25 -3.52 9.17
CA LYS A 28 34.05 -4.27 7.92
C LYS A 28 32.57 -4.41 7.56
N ILE A 29 31.71 -4.68 8.55
CA ILE A 29 30.26 -4.80 8.34
C ILE A 29 29.67 -3.45 7.92
N ILE A 30 30.01 -2.38 8.64
CA ILE A 30 29.54 -1.02 8.32
C ILE A 30 29.99 -0.62 6.92
N GLY A 31 31.27 -0.80 6.60
CA GLY A 31 31.81 -0.49 5.27
C GLY A 31 31.08 -1.24 4.15
N ASN A 32 30.72 -2.52 4.37
CA ASN A 32 29.94 -3.27 3.40
C ASN A 32 28.51 -2.72 3.24
N LEU A 33 27.82 -2.40 4.34
CA LEU A 33 26.48 -1.81 4.29
C LEU A 33 26.46 -0.43 3.61
N GLN A 34 27.50 0.38 3.83
CA GLN A 34 27.69 1.67 3.16
C GLN A 34 27.99 1.49 1.66
N LYS A 35 28.83 0.52 1.29
CA LYS A 35 29.11 0.18 -0.12
C LYS A 35 27.82 -0.14 -0.90
N HIS A 36 26.88 -0.81 -0.25
CA HIS A 36 25.55 -1.11 -0.81
C HIS A 36 24.50 0.01 -0.60
N LYS A 37 24.91 1.20 -0.13
CA LYS A 37 24.06 2.39 0.09
C LYS A 37 22.92 2.16 1.09
N LEU A 38 23.05 1.18 1.99
CA LEU A 38 22.04 0.86 3.00
C LEU A 38 22.13 1.77 4.23
N LEU A 39 23.34 2.27 4.53
CA LEU A 39 23.63 3.20 5.62
C LEU A 39 24.36 4.44 5.09
N SER A 40 24.17 5.58 5.75
CA SER A 40 25.00 6.78 5.60
C SER A 40 25.71 7.08 6.92
N TYR A 41 26.83 7.79 6.85
CA TYR A 41 27.45 8.41 8.01
C TYR A 41 27.17 9.91 7.97
N GLU A 42 26.52 10.45 8.99
CA GLU A 42 26.17 11.86 9.08
C GLU A 42 27.19 12.59 9.97
N ARG A 43 27.83 13.61 9.39
CA ARG A 43 28.80 14.51 10.03
C ARG A 43 28.14 15.85 10.34
N GLY A 44 28.60 16.55 11.38
CA GLY A 44 28.09 17.87 11.75
C GLY A 44 26.74 17.88 12.45
N THR A 45 26.19 16.70 12.76
CA THR A 45 25.00 16.51 13.61
C THR A 45 25.43 16.20 15.04
N ARG A 46 24.54 16.40 16.03
CA ARG A 46 24.78 15.98 17.42
C ARG A 46 23.62 15.07 17.85
N PRO A 47 23.85 13.75 18.01
CA PRO A 47 25.10 13.02 17.79
C PRO A 47 25.48 12.86 16.32
N GLU A 48 26.78 12.74 16.03
CA GLU A 48 27.27 12.21 14.76
C GLU A 48 27.19 10.68 14.76
N GLY A 49 27.02 10.06 13.59
CA GLY A 49 26.99 8.61 13.52
C GLY A 49 26.35 8.05 12.26
N LEU A 50 25.91 6.80 12.36
CA LEU A 50 25.29 6.07 11.28
C LEU A 50 23.79 6.33 11.23
N SER A 51 23.26 6.58 10.04
CA SER A 51 21.83 6.66 9.79
C SER A 51 21.39 5.64 8.73
N LEU A 52 20.15 5.18 8.88
CA LEU A 52 19.55 4.24 7.94
C LEU A 52 18.97 5.00 6.74
N ASN A 53 19.45 4.68 5.54
CA ASN A 53 18.93 5.26 4.32
C ASN A 53 17.57 4.68 3.95
N VAL A 54 16.88 5.33 2.99
CA VAL A 54 15.65 4.77 2.39
C VAL A 54 15.88 3.35 1.88
N SER A 55 16.91 3.13 1.07
CA SER A 55 17.24 1.80 0.55
C SER A 55 17.52 0.78 1.65
N GLY A 56 18.16 1.20 2.74
CA GLY A 56 18.36 0.34 3.92
C GLY A 56 17.05 -0.03 4.60
N TYR A 57 16.11 0.91 4.70
CA TYR A 57 14.79 0.68 5.26
C TYR A 57 13.94 -0.25 4.40
N ASP A 58 14.00 -0.10 3.07
CA ASP A 58 13.37 -0.98 2.08
C ASP A 58 13.95 -2.39 2.23
N TYR A 59 15.28 -2.52 2.27
CA TYR A 59 15.97 -3.78 2.38
C TYR A 59 15.61 -4.54 3.68
N LEU A 60 15.59 -3.86 4.82
CA LEU A 60 15.14 -4.46 6.09
C LEU A 60 13.67 -4.93 6.05
N ALA A 61 12.81 -4.20 5.33
CA ALA A 61 11.43 -4.59 5.18
C ALA A 61 11.29 -5.89 4.37
N LEU A 62 12.02 -5.98 3.25
CA LEU A 62 12.03 -7.13 2.36
C LEU A 62 12.62 -8.37 3.03
N ILE A 63 13.71 -8.24 3.80
CA ILE A 63 14.25 -9.35 4.61
C ILE A 63 13.17 -9.91 5.54
N SER A 64 12.40 -9.04 6.20
CA SER A 64 11.35 -9.48 7.12
C SER A 64 10.19 -10.18 6.40
N LEU A 65 9.86 -9.78 5.17
CA LEU A 65 8.83 -10.45 4.37
C LEU A 65 9.32 -11.81 3.85
N ARG A 66 10.58 -11.89 3.43
CA ARG A 66 11.23 -13.13 3.01
C ARG A 66 11.31 -14.15 4.14
N LYS A 67 11.69 -13.73 5.34
CA LYS A 67 11.76 -14.61 6.53
C LYS A 67 10.40 -15.18 6.97
N ARG A 68 9.30 -14.63 6.48
CA ARG A 68 7.93 -15.07 6.77
C ARG A 68 7.26 -15.71 5.54
N ASP A 69 8.05 -16.08 4.54
CA ASP A 69 7.61 -16.66 3.27
C ASP A 69 6.50 -15.86 2.58
N SER A 70 6.45 -14.56 2.86
CA SER A 70 5.49 -13.64 2.25
C SER A 70 5.94 -13.20 0.86
N VAL A 71 7.26 -13.19 0.62
CA VAL A 71 7.94 -12.79 -0.61
C VAL A 71 9.18 -13.68 -0.81
N GLY A 72 9.26 -14.38 -1.94
CA GLY A 72 10.38 -15.23 -2.35
C GLY A 72 11.29 -14.51 -3.36
N ALA A 73 10.75 -14.15 -4.52
CA ALA A 73 11.46 -13.41 -5.57
C ALA A 73 10.61 -12.26 -6.12
N PHE A 74 11.29 -11.26 -6.70
CA PHE A 74 10.62 -10.20 -7.47
C PHE A 74 10.33 -10.70 -8.89
N GLY A 75 9.12 -10.46 -9.35
CA GLY A 75 8.74 -10.54 -10.76
C GLY A 75 8.74 -9.16 -11.41
N SER A 76 7.89 -8.97 -12.42
CA SER A 76 7.75 -7.71 -13.14
C SER A 76 7.10 -6.61 -12.28
N GLU A 77 7.45 -5.36 -12.57
CA GLU A 77 6.77 -4.19 -12.00
C GLU A 77 5.40 -3.99 -12.67
N ILE A 78 4.33 -3.85 -11.88
CA ILE A 78 2.98 -3.55 -12.38
C ILE A 78 2.82 -2.04 -12.41
N SER A 79 3.24 -1.41 -13.50
CA SER A 79 2.99 0.01 -13.70
C SER A 79 1.68 0.22 -14.46
N VAL A 80 0.56 0.33 -13.72
CA VAL A 80 -0.73 0.81 -14.26
C VAL A 80 -1.27 2.05 -13.52
N VAL A 81 -0.74 2.40 -12.36
CA VAL A 81 -1.23 3.55 -11.58
C VAL A 81 -0.09 4.50 -11.27
N LYS A 82 -0.22 5.75 -11.75
CA LYS A 82 0.78 6.83 -11.85
C LYS A 82 1.57 7.20 -10.58
N GLU A 83 1.36 6.56 -9.43
CA GLU A 83 1.98 6.98 -8.17
C GLU A 83 2.36 5.83 -7.21
N LYS A 84 2.15 4.57 -7.58
CA LYS A 84 2.34 3.42 -6.67
C LYS A 84 3.36 2.47 -7.24
N ASN A 85 4.50 2.31 -6.56
CA ASN A 85 5.45 1.26 -6.90
C ASN A 85 4.83 -0.07 -6.44
N ILE A 86 4.25 -0.78 -7.39
CA ILE A 86 3.57 -2.05 -7.19
C ILE A 86 4.34 -3.10 -7.99
N TYR A 87 4.66 -4.21 -7.35
CA TYR A 87 5.49 -5.26 -7.93
C TYR A 87 4.73 -6.58 -7.88
N ILE A 88 4.88 -7.41 -8.91
CA ILE A 88 4.59 -8.84 -8.78
C ILE A 88 5.73 -9.45 -7.98
N VAL A 89 5.39 -10.29 -7.02
CA VAL A 89 6.35 -11.10 -6.28
C VAL A 89 5.85 -12.53 -6.19
N SER A 90 6.77 -13.49 -6.19
CA SER A 90 6.44 -14.87 -5.89
C SER A 90 6.44 -15.11 -4.38
N ALA A 91 5.69 -16.10 -3.92
CA ALA A 91 5.77 -16.66 -2.58
C ALA A 91 5.50 -18.18 -2.69
N GLY A 92 6.57 -18.96 -2.80
CA GLY A 92 6.48 -20.33 -3.30
C GLY A 92 6.02 -20.32 -4.76
N GLU A 93 4.98 -21.10 -5.07
CA GLU A 93 4.40 -21.20 -6.41
C GLU A 93 3.32 -20.13 -6.70
N GLN A 94 2.95 -19.33 -5.69
CA GLN A 94 1.90 -18.32 -5.83
C GLN A 94 2.48 -16.94 -6.18
N GLU A 95 1.81 -16.24 -7.09
CA GLU A 95 2.07 -14.82 -7.34
C GLU A 95 1.26 -13.93 -6.39
N ARG A 96 1.88 -12.83 -5.94
CA ARG A 96 1.30 -11.84 -5.05
C ARG A 96 1.64 -10.43 -5.52
N CYS A 97 0.86 -9.48 -5.04
CA CYS A 97 1.08 -8.05 -5.23
C CYS A 97 1.84 -7.48 -4.04
N LEU A 98 2.97 -6.84 -4.30
CA LEU A 98 3.77 -6.12 -3.31
C LEU A 98 3.63 -4.61 -3.56
N LYS A 99 2.96 -3.91 -2.65
CA LYS A 99 2.71 -2.47 -2.73
C LYS A 99 3.63 -1.69 -1.81
N LEU A 100 4.27 -0.66 -2.38
CA LEU A 100 5.10 0.29 -1.66
C LEU A 100 4.35 1.56 -1.29
N HIS A 101 4.33 1.91 -0.01
CA HIS A 101 3.83 3.20 0.45
C HIS A 101 4.95 4.25 0.52
N ARG A 102 5.09 5.06 -0.54
CA ARG A 102 6.12 6.12 -0.63
C ARG A 102 5.70 7.53 -0.20
N ARG A 103 4.41 7.82 0.05
CA ARG A 103 3.99 9.18 0.44
C ARG A 103 4.78 9.68 1.66
N GLY A 104 5.56 10.75 1.46
CA GLY A 104 6.49 11.33 2.44
C GLY A 104 7.99 11.10 2.17
N LEU A 105 8.40 10.53 1.02
CA LEU A 105 9.81 10.35 0.68
C LEU A 105 10.45 11.57 -0.02
N LEU A 106 9.65 12.46 -0.62
CA LEU A 106 10.12 13.68 -1.30
C LEU A 106 10.55 14.81 -0.32
N TYR A 107 10.25 14.67 0.97
CA TYR A 107 10.63 15.67 2.00
C TYR A 107 12.03 15.46 2.59
N PHE A 108 12.84 14.55 2.04
CA PHE A 108 14.24 14.41 2.42
C PHE A 108 15.14 15.55 1.88
N LYS A 109 14.63 16.44 1.02
CA LYS A 109 15.43 17.53 0.42
C LYS A 109 15.33 18.89 1.11
N ARG A 110 14.48 19.10 2.13
CA ARG A 110 14.37 20.40 2.81
C ARG A 110 14.02 20.26 4.28
N GLY A 111 15.05 20.23 5.13
CA GLY A 111 15.14 20.90 6.45
C GLY A 111 13.99 20.87 7.45
N VAL A 112 12.97 20.02 7.28
CA VAL A 112 11.79 19.98 8.16
C VAL A 112 11.63 18.57 8.71
N ASN A 113 11.99 18.43 9.98
CA ASN A 113 11.78 17.24 10.80
C ASN A 113 10.27 17.02 11.04
N LYS A 114 9.56 16.43 10.07
CA LYS A 114 8.27 15.77 10.35
C LYS A 114 8.49 14.26 10.45
N PRO A 115 8.09 13.61 11.56
CA PRO A 115 8.52 12.26 11.84
C PRO A 115 7.90 11.21 10.91
N ASN A 116 8.68 10.17 10.62
CA ASN A 116 8.34 9.02 9.76
C ASN A 116 7.16 8.17 10.26
N HIS A 117 6.51 8.56 11.36
CA HIS A 117 5.32 7.89 11.89
C HIS A 117 4.19 7.78 10.86
N HIS A 118 4.05 8.76 9.96
CA HIS A 118 3.00 8.74 8.94
C HIS A 118 3.15 7.58 7.93
N LYS A 119 4.38 7.13 7.63
CA LYS A 119 4.69 6.13 6.60
C LYS A 119 4.23 4.71 6.99
N ARG A 120 4.63 4.27 8.19
CA ARG A 120 4.15 3.02 8.81
C ARG A 120 2.65 3.05 9.02
N ARG A 121 2.10 4.20 9.43
CA ARG A 121 0.67 4.35 9.69
C ARG A 121 -0.17 4.07 8.45
N SER A 122 0.21 4.54 7.26
CA SER A 122 -0.57 4.27 6.03
C SER A 122 -0.57 2.79 5.64
N ALA A 123 0.61 2.14 5.58
CA ALA A 123 0.68 0.71 5.26
C ALA A 123 -0.01 -0.18 6.31
N THR A 124 0.15 0.16 7.59
CA THR A 124 -0.51 -0.54 8.70
C THR A 124 -2.02 -0.37 8.66
N LYS A 125 -2.49 0.86 8.40
CA LYS A 125 -3.91 1.16 8.24
C LYS A 125 -4.54 0.40 7.07
N GLU A 126 -3.91 0.43 5.90
CA GLU A 126 -4.39 -0.29 4.72
C GLU A 126 -4.44 -1.81 4.98
N PHE A 127 -3.38 -2.39 5.52
CA PHE A 127 -3.35 -3.83 5.84
C PHE A 127 -4.40 -4.23 6.88
N ALA A 128 -4.55 -3.45 7.96
CA ALA A 128 -5.56 -3.72 8.98
C ALA A 128 -6.99 -3.58 8.43
N CYS A 129 -7.24 -2.56 7.61
CA CYS A 129 -8.51 -2.35 6.92
C CYS A 129 -8.86 -3.55 6.03
N MET A 130 -7.93 -4.00 5.18
CA MET A 130 -8.15 -5.16 4.32
C MET A 130 -8.49 -6.40 5.13
N LYS A 131 -7.80 -6.67 6.24
CA LYS A 131 -8.14 -7.79 7.14
C LYS A 131 -9.57 -7.70 7.67
N VAL A 132 -9.91 -6.55 8.26
CA VAL A 132 -11.24 -6.29 8.85
C VAL A 132 -12.36 -6.44 7.83
N LEU A 133 -12.16 -5.96 6.61
CA LEU A 133 -13.13 -6.07 5.52
C LEU A 133 -13.23 -7.50 4.99
N LEU A 134 -12.10 -8.18 4.81
CA LEU A 134 -12.05 -9.57 4.36
C LEU A 134 -12.73 -10.52 5.35
N ASP A 135 -12.47 -10.37 6.65
CA ASP A 135 -13.11 -11.17 7.72
C ASP A 135 -14.64 -11.04 7.69
N ARG A 136 -15.15 -9.94 7.12
CA ARG A 136 -16.57 -9.66 6.92
C ARG A 136 -17.05 -9.99 5.51
N GLN A 137 -16.28 -10.74 4.73
CA GLN A 137 -16.63 -11.19 3.38
C GLN A 137 -16.88 -10.03 2.41
N CYS A 138 -16.16 -8.92 2.56
CA CYS A 138 -16.09 -7.87 1.56
C CYS A 138 -15.14 -8.26 0.42
N LEU A 139 -15.41 -7.75 -0.77
CA LEU A 139 -14.63 -8.05 -1.97
C LEU A 139 -13.37 -7.17 -2.03
N VAL A 140 -12.36 -7.55 -1.26
CA VAL A 140 -11.05 -6.88 -1.17
C VAL A 140 -9.92 -7.91 -1.33
N PRO A 141 -8.70 -7.51 -1.73
CA PRO A 141 -7.57 -8.43 -1.84
C PRO A 141 -7.25 -9.14 -0.52
N GLN A 142 -6.91 -10.43 -0.60
CA GLN A 142 -6.34 -11.17 0.53
C GLN A 142 -5.04 -10.50 1.01
N PRO A 143 -4.92 -10.04 2.28
CA PRO A 143 -3.68 -9.49 2.81
C PRO A 143 -2.76 -10.60 3.34
N TYR A 144 -1.57 -10.74 2.76
CA TYR A 144 -0.60 -11.80 3.12
C TYR A 144 0.47 -11.34 4.11
N GLY A 145 0.90 -10.08 4.04
CA GLY A 145 1.99 -9.61 4.90
C GLY A 145 2.10 -8.10 4.99
N LEU A 146 2.64 -7.63 6.11
CA LEU A 146 2.98 -6.24 6.35
C LEU A 146 4.38 -6.18 6.94
N SER A 147 5.23 -5.34 6.36
CA SER A 147 6.55 -5.04 6.91
C SER A 147 6.89 -3.58 6.65
N ARG A 148 6.96 -2.79 7.72
CA ARG A 148 7.28 -1.36 7.67
C ARG A 148 6.30 -0.58 6.78
N HIS A 149 6.64 -0.40 5.52
CA HIS A 149 5.91 0.41 4.54
C HIS A 149 5.57 -0.39 3.27
N TRP A 150 5.82 -1.70 3.31
CA TRP A 150 5.44 -2.66 2.30
C TRP A 150 4.22 -3.45 2.76
N VAL A 151 3.26 -3.61 1.85
CA VAL A 151 2.09 -4.47 2.02
C VAL A 151 2.11 -5.54 0.94
N VAL A 152 2.02 -6.80 1.34
CA VAL A 152 1.84 -7.96 0.45
C VAL A 152 0.38 -8.33 0.47
N MET A 153 -0.24 -8.39 -0.70
CA MET A 153 -1.65 -8.71 -0.90
C MET A 153 -1.84 -9.58 -2.14
N GLU A 154 -3.06 -10.04 -2.36
CA GLU A 154 -3.46 -10.80 -3.54
C GLU A 154 -3.15 -10.05 -4.84
N LEU A 155 -2.61 -10.78 -5.80
CA LEU A 155 -2.52 -10.32 -7.17
C LEU A 155 -3.88 -10.56 -7.85
N ILE A 156 -4.66 -9.50 -8.01
CA ILE A 156 -5.98 -9.61 -8.63
C ILE A 156 -5.84 -9.87 -10.13
N LYS A 157 -6.37 -11.01 -10.59
CA LYS A 157 -6.46 -11.37 -12.01
C LYS A 157 -7.75 -10.80 -12.59
N GLY A 158 -7.65 -9.69 -13.29
CA GLY A 158 -8.80 -9.02 -13.88
C GLY A 158 -8.43 -7.72 -14.57
N THR A 159 -9.45 -6.96 -14.94
CA THR A 159 -9.32 -5.69 -15.65
C THR A 159 -9.86 -4.56 -14.80
N LEU A 160 -9.13 -3.44 -14.73
CA LEU A 160 -9.64 -2.24 -14.06
C LEU A 160 -10.93 -1.76 -14.71
N LEU A 161 -11.92 -1.37 -13.90
CA LEU A 161 -13.25 -0.98 -14.35
C LEU A 161 -13.22 0.12 -15.42
N HIS A 162 -12.29 1.08 -15.33
CA HIS A 162 -12.13 2.12 -16.36
C HIS A 162 -11.83 1.57 -17.78
N ARG A 163 -11.22 0.37 -17.89
CA ARG A 163 -10.86 -0.29 -19.16
C ARG A 163 -11.86 -1.32 -19.63
N VAL A 164 -12.78 -1.76 -18.77
CA VAL A 164 -13.80 -2.72 -19.17
C VAL A 164 -14.68 -2.07 -20.22
N GLN A 165 -14.93 -2.73 -21.35
CA GLN A 165 -15.75 -2.18 -22.45
C GLN A 165 -17.17 -2.72 -22.42
N GLU A 166 -17.35 -3.97 -22.02
CA GLU A 166 -18.62 -4.68 -21.98
C GLU A 166 -18.73 -5.43 -20.65
N LEU A 167 -19.95 -5.49 -20.10
CA LEU A 167 -20.33 -6.45 -19.06
C LEU A 167 -21.70 -7.02 -19.35
N ASN A 168 -21.89 -8.25 -18.93
CA ASN A 168 -23.14 -8.97 -19.08
C ASN A 168 -24.26 -8.33 -18.25
N ASN A 169 -23.96 -7.84 -17.05
CA ASN A 169 -24.97 -7.24 -16.16
C ASN A 169 -24.49 -5.97 -15.43
N VAL A 170 -24.73 -4.84 -16.07
CA VAL A 170 -24.43 -3.48 -15.58
C VAL A 170 -25.12 -3.19 -14.25
N LYS A 171 -26.40 -3.55 -14.14
CA LYS A 171 -27.24 -3.28 -12.97
C LYS A 171 -26.71 -4.04 -11.75
N ALA A 172 -26.43 -5.33 -11.93
CA ALA A 172 -25.87 -6.15 -10.86
C ALA A 172 -24.50 -5.63 -10.39
N LEU A 173 -23.65 -5.12 -11.30
CA LEU A 173 -22.41 -4.49 -10.89
C LEU A 173 -22.66 -3.21 -10.08
N TYR A 174 -23.54 -2.33 -10.55
CA TYR A 174 -23.90 -1.10 -9.83
C TYR A 174 -24.39 -1.42 -8.40
N ASP A 175 -25.34 -2.36 -8.27
CA ASP A 175 -25.90 -2.77 -6.99
C ASP A 175 -24.81 -3.34 -6.06
N LYS A 176 -23.88 -4.16 -6.60
CA LYS A 176 -22.73 -4.69 -5.85
C LYS A 176 -21.80 -3.57 -5.37
N LEU A 177 -21.49 -2.58 -6.20
CA LEU A 177 -20.59 -1.48 -5.84
C LEU A 177 -21.22 -0.57 -4.76
N MET A 178 -22.50 -0.23 -4.91
CA MET A 178 -23.24 0.54 -3.92
C MET A 178 -23.33 -0.21 -2.59
N ASN A 179 -23.64 -1.52 -2.64
CA ASN A 179 -23.66 -2.35 -1.44
C ASN A 179 -22.28 -2.43 -0.77
N ASN A 180 -21.18 -2.49 -1.53
CA ASN A 180 -19.83 -2.47 -0.95
C ASN A 180 -19.53 -1.15 -0.22
N ILE A 181 -19.90 0.00 -0.80
CA ILE A 181 -19.76 1.32 -0.14
C ILE A 181 -20.53 1.33 1.20
N MET A 182 -21.78 0.85 1.18
CA MET A 182 -22.61 0.76 2.40
C MET A 182 -22.00 -0.19 3.44
N ARG A 183 -21.55 -1.38 3.02
CA ARG A 183 -20.92 -2.36 3.91
C ARG A 183 -19.64 -1.83 4.53
N PHE A 184 -18.80 -1.13 3.77
CA PHE A 184 -17.59 -0.53 4.32
C PHE A 184 -17.94 0.46 5.44
N ALA A 185 -18.92 1.34 5.19
CA ALA A 185 -19.37 2.31 6.19
C ALA A 185 -19.98 1.62 7.43
N LEU A 186 -20.80 0.58 7.23
CA LEU A 186 -21.34 -0.24 8.31
C LEU A 186 -20.23 -0.85 9.18
N TYR A 187 -19.08 -1.18 8.57
CA TYR A 187 -17.92 -1.74 9.25
C TYR A 187 -16.92 -0.67 9.72
N GLY A 188 -17.31 0.60 9.70
CA GLY A 188 -16.55 1.70 10.28
C GLY A 188 -15.51 2.32 9.35
N VAL A 189 -15.57 2.03 8.04
CA VAL A 189 -14.59 2.48 7.04
C VAL A 189 -15.27 3.22 5.89
N VAL A 190 -14.72 4.37 5.50
CA VAL A 190 -15.03 5.06 4.25
C VAL A 190 -13.81 4.93 3.35
N HIS A 191 -13.99 4.46 2.11
CA HIS A 191 -12.87 4.26 1.18
C HIS A 191 -12.18 5.58 0.84
N ALA A 192 -12.98 6.64 0.68
CA ALA A 192 -12.55 8.01 0.41
C ALA A 192 -11.77 8.20 -0.90
N ASP A 193 -11.79 7.21 -1.79
CA ASP A 193 -11.23 7.26 -3.15
C ASP A 193 -11.88 6.19 -4.03
N PHE A 194 -13.19 5.95 -3.85
CA PHE A 194 -13.91 4.88 -4.52
C PHE A 194 -14.26 5.29 -5.96
N ASN A 195 -13.49 4.81 -6.94
CA ASN A 195 -13.65 5.17 -8.35
C ASN A 195 -13.24 4.00 -9.27
N GLU A 196 -13.48 4.14 -10.57
CA GLU A 196 -13.23 3.13 -11.61
C GLU A 196 -11.75 2.73 -11.81
N PHE A 197 -10.81 3.48 -11.23
CA PHE A 197 -9.38 3.17 -11.24
C PHE A 197 -8.94 2.33 -10.04
N ASN A 198 -9.79 2.22 -9.02
CA ASN A 198 -9.57 1.44 -7.80
C ASN A 198 -10.49 0.21 -7.69
N ILE A 199 -11.14 -0.16 -8.80
CA ILE A 199 -12.02 -1.34 -8.88
C ILE A 199 -11.50 -2.24 -9.99
N PHE A 200 -11.14 -3.47 -9.63
CA PHE A 200 -10.88 -4.55 -10.58
C PHE A 200 -12.16 -5.34 -10.84
N ILE A 201 -12.35 -5.75 -12.09
CA ILE A 201 -13.38 -6.71 -12.49
C ILE A 201 -12.68 -8.01 -12.87
N THR A 202 -12.97 -9.06 -12.13
CA THR A 202 -12.47 -10.42 -12.39
C THR A 202 -13.16 -11.03 -13.62
N HIS A 203 -12.65 -12.16 -14.10
CA HIS A 203 -13.23 -12.88 -15.24
C HIS A 203 -14.69 -13.31 -15.04
N ASP A 204 -15.12 -13.51 -13.80
CA ASP A 204 -16.49 -13.83 -13.40
C ASP A 204 -17.33 -12.59 -13.03
N GLU A 205 -16.93 -11.41 -13.51
CA GLU A 205 -17.59 -10.12 -13.29
C GLU A 205 -17.79 -9.75 -11.81
N ARG A 206 -16.88 -10.18 -10.93
CA ARG A 206 -16.90 -9.77 -9.52
C ARG A 206 -16.03 -8.52 -9.33
N PRO A 207 -16.57 -7.47 -8.68
CA PRO A 207 -15.78 -6.28 -8.36
C PRO A 207 -14.89 -6.53 -7.15
N VAL A 208 -13.58 -6.34 -7.30
CA VAL A 208 -12.62 -6.32 -6.20
C VAL A 208 -12.11 -4.90 -6.00
N ILE A 209 -12.33 -4.36 -4.80
CA ILE A 209 -11.99 -2.98 -4.46
C ILE A 209 -10.58 -2.97 -3.89
N ILE A 210 -9.72 -2.13 -4.48
CA ILE A 210 -8.31 -2.01 -4.12
C ILE A 210 -7.99 -0.59 -3.61
N ASP A 211 -6.80 -0.44 -3.05
CA ASP A 211 -6.25 0.84 -2.62
C ASP A 211 -6.98 1.56 -1.47
N PHE A 212 -6.76 1.08 -0.25
CA PHE A 212 -7.26 1.72 0.98
C PHE A 212 -6.29 2.76 1.55
N SER A 213 -5.38 3.31 0.73
CA SER A 213 -4.35 4.26 1.19
C SER A 213 -4.93 5.58 1.73
N HIS A 214 -6.13 5.94 1.26
CA HIS A 214 -6.84 7.18 1.61
C HIS A 214 -8.01 6.97 2.57
N MET A 215 -8.23 5.74 3.02
CA MET A 215 -9.41 5.39 3.81
C MET A 215 -9.49 6.20 5.11
N LEU A 216 -10.73 6.49 5.50
CA LEU A 216 -11.08 7.18 6.73
C LEU A 216 -11.95 6.28 7.59
N PHE A 217 -11.85 6.44 8.91
CA PHE A 217 -12.85 5.84 9.79
C PHE A 217 -14.13 6.69 9.79
N THR A 218 -15.28 6.06 10.01
CA THR A 218 -16.59 6.74 10.00
C THR A 218 -16.73 7.86 11.05
N HIS A 219 -15.96 7.81 12.13
CA HIS A 219 -15.93 8.86 13.16
C HIS A 219 -15.07 10.09 12.77
N HIS A 220 -14.39 10.07 11.63
CA HIS A 220 -13.61 11.20 11.16
C HIS A 220 -14.53 12.36 10.75
N ALA A 221 -14.18 13.60 11.09
CA ALA A 221 -15.02 14.79 10.81
C ALA A 221 -15.46 14.89 9.33
N ASN A 222 -14.56 14.55 8.41
CA ASN A 222 -14.84 14.59 6.97
C ASN A 222 -15.41 13.28 6.40
N ALA A 223 -15.67 12.26 7.22
CA ALA A 223 -16.08 10.94 6.73
C ALA A 223 -17.37 11.00 5.90
N LYS A 224 -18.36 11.78 6.35
CA LYS A 224 -19.64 11.97 5.63
C LYS A 224 -19.41 12.54 4.23
N MET A 225 -18.62 13.60 4.11
CA MET A 225 -18.28 14.21 2.82
C MET A 225 -17.59 13.20 1.88
N HIS A 226 -16.64 12.42 2.39
CA HIS A 226 -15.94 11.41 1.58
C HIS A 226 -16.84 10.24 1.18
N PHE A 227 -17.75 9.83 2.05
CA PHE A 227 -18.75 8.81 1.75
C PHE A 227 -19.71 9.27 0.64
N GLU A 228 -20.23 10.49 0.73
CA GLU A 228 -21.07 11.09 -0.31
C GLU A 228 -20.30 11.21 -1.64
N ARG A 229 -19.00 11.51 -1.58
CA ARG A 229 -18.13 11.53 -2.76
C ARG A 229 -17.97 10.15 -3.40
N ASP A 230 -17.75 9.11 -2.61
CA ASP A 230 -17.63 7.73 -3.08
C ASP A 230 -18.93 7.28 -3.79
N VAL A 231 -20.08 7.56 -3.16
CA VAL A 231 -21.41 7.29 -3.75
C VAL A 231 -21.61 8.04 -5.07
N ASN A 232 -21.36 9.34 -5.08
CA ASN A 232 -21.51 10.17 -6.28
C ASN A 232 -20.51 9.77 -7.37
N GLY A 233 -19.32 9.30 -7.02
CA GLY A 233 -18.33 8.77 -7.96
C GLY A 233 -18.89 7.60 -8.77
N VAL A 234 -19.49 6.62 -8.10
CA VAL A 234 -20.15 5.48 -8.76
C VAL A 234 -21.31 5.94 -9.62
N ILE A 235 -22.22 6.76 -9.08
CA ILE A 235 -23.38 7.27 -9.83
C ILE A 235 -22.94 7.97 -11.12
N ASN A 236 -21.94 8.85 -11.03
CA ASN A 236 -21.46 9.62 -12.16
C ASN A 236 -20.74 8.75 -13.19
N PHE A 237 -20.01 7.72 -12.76
CA PHE A 237 -19.37 6.76 -13.66
C PHE A 237 -20.40 6.05 -14.55
N PHE A 238 -21.46 5.48 -13.95
CA PHE A 238 -22.49 4.77 -14.72
C PHE A 238 -23.33 5.72 -15.58
N LYS A 239 -23.65 6.92 -15.10
CA LYS A 239 -24.34 7.95 -15.92
C LYS A 239 -23.54 8.31 -17.18
N LYS A 240 -22.23 8.57 -17.06
CA LYS A 240 -21.37 8.90 -18.21
C LYS A 240 -21.31 7.77 -19.24
N ARG A 241 -21.26 6.52 -18.76
CA ARG A 241 -21.22 5.31 -19.61
C ARG A 241 -22.54 5.02 -20.32
N GLN A 242 -23.68 5.41 -19.75
CA GLN A 242 -24.97 5.35 -20.43
C GLN A 242 -25.10 6.38 -21.56
N VAL A 243 -24.50 7.56 -21.41
CA VAL A 243 -24.65 8.69 -22.36
C VAL A 243 -23.60 8.67 -23.48
N GLY A 244 -22.46 7.99 -23.30
CA GLY A 244 -21.37 7.93 -24.27
C GLY A 244 -21.69 7.11 -25.53
N LYS A 245 -21.82 7.79 -26.68
CA LYS A 245 -21.82 7.20 -28.02
C LYS A 245 -20.51 6.42 -28.26
N GLY A 246 -20.57 5.08 -28.27
CA GLY A 246 -19.44 4.22 -28.67
C GLY A 246 -19.33 2.87 -27.97
N GLY A 247 -20.04 2.67 -26.85
CA GLY A 247 -20.11 1.39 -26.14
C GLY A 247 -21.16 1.50 -25.05
N SER A 248 -22.44 1.42 -25.44
CA SER A 248 -23.54 1.59 -24.51
C SER A 248 -23.69 0.33 -23.63
N TRP A 249 -23.46 0.50 -22.34
CA TRP A 249 -23.76 -0.53 -21.35
C TRP A 249 -25.27 -0.57 -21.21
N GLN A 250 -25.91 -1.51 -21.91
CA GLN A 250 -27.37 -1.66 -21.86
C GLN A 250 -27.75 -2.28 -20.51
N PHE A 251 -28.61 -1.60 -19.76
CA PHE A 251 -29.29 -2.20 -18.62
C PHE A 251 -30.33 -3.17 -19.20
N THR A 252 -29.97 -4.45 -19.33
CA THR A 252 -30.97 -5.48 -19.58
C THR A 252 -31.94 -5.52 -18.40
N LYS A 253 -33.24 -5.48 -18.73
CA LYS A 253 -34.36 -5.40 -17.78
C LYS A 253 -34.37 -6.57 -16.80
#